data_AF-A0A3P7PB69-F1
#
_entry.id   AF-A0A3P7PB69-F1
#
_cell.length_a   1.000
_cell.length_b   1.000
_cell.length_c   1.000
_cell.angle_alpha   90.00
_cell.angle_beta   90.00
_cell.angle_gamma   90.00
#
_symmetry.space_group_name_H-M   'P 1'
#
loop_
_entity.id
_entity.type
_entity.pdbx_description
1 polymer ?
#
loop_
_entity_poly.entity_id
_entity_poly.type
_entity_poly.pdbx_seq_one_letter_code
_entity_poly.pdbx_strand_id
1 'polypeptide(L)'
;MMIDAFKSPTALMKQKNFCWCGQNYVCVRADRFSIYAREQITQSLRAEDGANQPGGLLIGNSGKSLVIVLYPPTAHAAIAVEAVEQFVAYLRTKNR
;
A
#
# COMPACT_ATOMS: atom_id res chain seq x y z
N MET A 1 11.43 -10.90 -0.98
CA MET A 1 10.77 -10.42 0.26
C MET A 1 10.26 -9.00 0.05
N MET A 2 9.25 -8.51 0.80
CA MET A 2 8.72 -7.14 0.69
C MET A 2 9.82 -6.06 0.80
N ILE A 3 10.87 -6.32 1.58
CA ILE A 3 12.05 -5.45 1.71
C ILE A 3 12.78 -5.27 0.36
N ASP A 4 12.80 -6.28 -0.49
CA ASP A 4 13.46 -6.20 -1.80
C ASP A 4 12.68 -5.33 -2.78
N ALA A 5 11.36 -5.17 -2.57
CA ALA A 5 10.55 -4.26 -3.38
C ALA A 5 11.01 -2.79 -3.22
N PHE A 6 11.52 -2.40 -2.05
CA PHE A 6 12.11 -1.07 -1.83
C PHE A 6 13.49 -0.91 -2.48
N LYS A 7 14.20 -2.02 -2.73
CA LYS A 7 15.49 -2.01 -3.46
C LYS A 7 15.29 -1.93 -4.96
N SER A 8 14.16 -2.41 -5.47
CA SER A 8 13.83 -2.38 -6.90
C SER A 8 12.36 -2.00 -7.14
N PRO A 9 11.96 -0.75 -6.87
CA PRO A 9 10.56 -0.33 -6.98
C PRO A 9 9.99 -0.51 -8.40
N THR A 10 10.83 -0.32 -9.42
CA THR A 10 10.47 -0.55 -10.83
C THR A 10 10.13 -2.01 -11.15
N ALA A 11 10.72 -2.98 -10.43
CA ALA A 11 10.38 -4.38 -10.61
C ALA A 11 8.95 -4.66 -10.12
N LEU A 12 8.56 -4.10 -8.97
CA LEU A 12 7.20 -4.22 -8.43
C LEU A 12 6.18 -3.54 -9.34
N MET A 13 6.48 -2.34 -9.83
CA MET A 13 5.58 -1.60 -10.74
C MET A 13 5.34 -2.30 -12.08
N LYS A 14 6.24 -3.18 -12.52
CA LYS A 14 6.08 -3.98 -13.76
C LYS A 14 5.22 -5.23 -13.55
N GLN A 15 4.97 -5.65 -12.31
CA GLN A 15 4.12 -6.79 -12.03
C GLN A 15 2.66 -6.44 -12.29
N LYS A 16 1.90 -7.36 -12.89
CA LYS A 16 0.45 -7.17 -13.09
C LYS A 16 -0.30 -7.08 -11.76
N ASN A 17 0.08 -7.94 -10.82
CA ASN A 17 -0.39 -7.97 -9.45
C ASN A 17 0.66 -8.64 -8.55
N PHE A 18 0.49 -8.46 -7.24
CA PHE A 18 1.22 -9.20 -6.23
C PHE A 18 0.26 -9.63 -5.13
N CYS A 19 0.58 -10.73 -4.44
CA CYS A 19 -0.24 -11.25 -3.36
C CYS A 19 0.28 -10.77 -2.00
N TRP A 20 -0.63 -10.31 -1.14
CA TRP A 20 -0.37 -9.94 0.25
C TRP A 20 -1.53 -10.41 1.14
N CYS A 21 -1.23 -11.13 2.23
CA CYS A 21 -2.24 -11.67 3.16
C CYS A 21 -3.40 -12.42 2.47
N GLY A 22 -3.13 -13.12 1.37
CA GLY A 22 -4.15 -13.88 0.61
C GLY A 22 -4.99 -13.04 -0.35
N GLN A 23 -4.76 -11.73 -0.45
CA GLN A 23 -5.41 -10.84 -1.40
C GLN A 23 -4.44 -10.39 -2.50
N ASN A 24 -4.98 -10.16 -3.70
CA ASN A 24 -4.20 -9.65 -4.82
C ASN A 24 -4.29 -8.13 -4.88
N TYR A 25 -3.14 -7.50 -5.09
CA TYR A 25 -3.00 -6.06 -5.17
C TYR A 25 -2.33 -5.65 -6.47
N VAL A 26 -2.75 -4.51 -7.01
CA VAL A 26 -2.08 -3.85 -8.14
C VAL A 26 -1.27 -2.70 -7.59
N CYS A 27 0.03 -2.70 -7.86
CA CYS A 27 0.92 -1.61 -7.46
C CYS A 27 0.55 -0.33 -8.24
N VAL A 28 0.29 0.76 -7.52
CA VAL A 28 -0.07 2.08 -8.06
C VAL A 28 1.14 3.01 -8.02
N ARG A 29 1.94 2.92 -6.96
CA ARG A 29 3.19 3.66 -6.80
C ARG A 29 4.17 2.82 -5.99
N ALA A 30 5.44 2.86 -6.36
CA ALA A 30 6.51 2.35 -5.53
C ALA A 30 7.75 3.24 -5.67
N ASP A 31 8.34 3.58 -4.54
CA ASP A 31 9.65 4.24 -4.46
C ASP A 31 10.45 3.65 -3.30
N ARG A 32 11.60 4.27 -2.98
CA ARG A 32 12.49 3.81 -1.89
C ARG A 32 11.83 3.85 -0.50
N PHE A 33 10.79 4.65 -0.36
CA PHE A 33 10.21 5.08 0.90
C PHE A 33 8.79 4.60 1.11
N SER A 34 8.07 4.33 0.03
CA SER A 34 6.65 4.03 0.06
C SER A 34 6.25 3.09 -1.08
N ILE A 35 5.29 2.21 -0.81
CA ILE A 35 4.60 1.39 -1.80
C ILE A 35 3.11 1.57 -1.58
N TYR A 36 2.40 1.97 -2.61
CA TYR A 36 0.95 2.08 -2.63
C TYR A 36 0.39 1.07 -3.59
N ALA A 37 -0.61 0.33 -3.15
CA ALA A 37 -1.30 -0.64 -3.97
C ALA A 37 -2.80 -0.57 -3.72
N ARG A 38 -3.56 -0.83 -4.78
CA ARG A 38 -5.01 -0.99 -4.71
C ARG A 38 -5.35 -2.47 -4.73
N GLU A 39 -6.37 -2.85 -3.99
CA GLU A 39 -6.88 -4.21 -4.06
C GLU A 39 -7.39 -4.51 -5.49
N GLN A 40 -7.05 -5.68 -6.01
CA GLN A 40 -7.57 -6.13 -7.29
C GLN A 40 -9.00 -6.64 -7.09
N ILE A 41 -9.99 -5.82 -7.46
CA ILE A 41 -11.40 -6.21 -7.40
C ILE A 41 -11.64 -7.38 -8.36
N THR A 42 -11.89 -8.57 -7.82
CA THR A 42 -12.57 -9.66 -8.54
C THR A 42 -14.08 -9.36 -8.55
N GLN A 43 -14.78 -9.76 -9.62
CA GLN A 43 -16.22 -9.44 -9.84
C GLN A 43 -17.13 -9.77 -8.65
N SER A 44 -16.72 -10.68 -7.75
CA SER A 44 -17.43 -11.08 -6.53
C SER A 44 -17.54 -10.00 -5.45
N LEU A 45 -16.71 -8.95 -5.46
CA LEU A 45 -16.69 -7.89 -4.43
C LEU A 45 -17.51 -6.65 -4.79
N ARG A 46 -18.15 -6.62 -5.98
CA ARG A 46 -18.81 -5.41 -6.51
C ARG A 46 -20.23 -5.17 -6.01
N ALA A 47 -20.87 -6.13 -5.35
CA ALA A 47 -22.34 -6.14 -5.26
C ALA A 47 -22.93 -5.85 -3.87
N GLU A 48 -22.20 -6.01 -2.77
CA GLU A 48 -22.87 -6.11 -1.45
C GLU A 48 -22.79 -4.84 -0.58
N ASP A 49 -21.78 -3.97 -0.76
CA ASP A 49 -21.50 -2.90 0.22
C ASP A 49 -21.59 -1.44 -0.28
N GLY A 50 -22.12 -1.19 -1.49
CA GLY A 50 -22.24 0.19 -2.01
C GLY A 50 -20.90 0.93 -2.17
N ALA A 51 -19.78 0.20 -2.23
CA ALA A 51 -18.45 0.75 -2.27
C ALA A 51 -18.06 1.22 -3.70
N ASN A 52 -17.77 2.52 -3.84
CA ASN A 52 -17.41 3.15 -5.12
C ASN A 52 -15.92 3.03 -5.49
N GLN A 53 -15.09 2.41 -4.65
CA GLN A 53 -13.64 2.29 -4.86
C GLN A 53 -13.08 1.01 -4.23
N PRO A 54 -11.97 0.44 -4.74
CA PRO A 54 -11.26 -0.64 -4.06
C PRO A 54 -10.64 -0.17 -2.74
N GLY A 55 -10.48 -1.09 -1.78
CA GLY A 55 -9.56 -0.89 -0.67
C GLY A 55 -8.10 -0.87 -1.15
N GLY A 56 -7.17 -0.78 -0.22
CA GLY A 56 -5.77 -0.77 -0.60
C GLY A 56 -4.78 -1.02 0.52
N LEU A 57 -3.53 -1.12 0.11
CA LEU A 57 -2.37 -1.42 0.92
C LEU A 57 -1.36 -0.30 0.76
N LEU A 58 -0.91 0.23 1.89
CA LEU A 58 0.14 1.24 1.99
C LEU A 58 1.27 0.67 2.82
N ILE A 59 2.50 0.78 2.32
CA ILE A 59 3.69 0.35 3.03
C ILE A 59 4.69 1.47 3.03
N GLY A 60 4.98 2.01 4.21
CA GLY A 60 6.01 3.01 4.43
C GLY A 60 7.28 2.41 5.04
N ASN A 61 8.44 2.86 4.57
CA ASN A 61 9.74 2.41 5.04
C ASN A 61 10.44 3.53 5.83
N SER A 62 10.60 3.38 7.14
CA SER A 62 11.31 4.36 7.99
C SER A 62 12.83 4.15 7.99
N GLY A 63 13.36 3.13 7.31
CA GLY A 63 14.76 2.73 7.32
C GLY A 63 15.10 1.73 8.43
N LYS A 64 14.43 1.80 9.58
CA LYS A 64 14.53 0.82 10.67
C LYS A 64 13.29 -0.06 10.84
N SER A 65 12.16 0.38 10.30
CA SER A 65 10.88 -0.31 10.44
C SER A 65 10.02 -0.13 9.18
N LEU A 66 9.12 -1.09 8.95
CA LEU A 66 8.07 -0.97 7.95
C LEU A 66 6.75 -0.67 8.65
N VAL A 67 6.01 0.30 8.14
CA VAL A 67 4.64 0.61 8.53
C VAL A 67 3.74 0.05 7.44
N ILE A 68 2.84 -0.87 7.78
CA ILE A 68 1.97 -1.55 6.84
C ILE A 68 0.53 -1.22 7.23
N VAL A 69 -0.23 -0.63 6.32
CA VAL A 69 -1.61 -0.21 6.56
C VAL A 69 -2.51 -0.73 5.46
N LEU A 70 -3.62 -1.31 5.87
CA LEU A 70 -4.74 -1.68 5.00
C LEU A 70 -5.86 -0.68 5.22
N TYR A 71 -6.46 -0.18 4.14
CA TYR A 71 -7.66 0.66 4.23
C TYR A 71 -8.83 0.00 3.49
N PRO A 72 -10.04 0.02 4.07
CA PRO A 72 -11.21 -0.59 3.46
C PRO A 72 -11.72 0.25 2.27
N PRO A 73 -12.55 -0.34 1.39
CA PRO A 73 -13.26 0.36 0.31
C PRO A 73 -14.02 1.62 0.75
N THR A 74 -14.48 1.65 2.01
CA THR A 74 -15.21 2.78 2.61
C THR A 74 -14.31 3.97 2.96
N ALA A 75 -12.99 3.81 3.00
CA ALA A 75 -12.04 4.85 3.35
C ALA A 75 -11.45 5.52 2.11
N HIS A 76 -11.40 6.86 2.09
CA HIS A 76 -10.78 7.59 0.99
C HIS A 76 -9.25 7.42 1.00
N ALA A 77 -8.69 6.93 -0.10
CA ALA A 77 -7.27 6.58 -0.19
C ALA A 77 -6.33 7.74 0.19
N ALA A 78 -6.69 8.97 -0.19
CA ALA A 78 -5.89 10.17 0.14
C ALA A 78 -5.66 10.35 1.64
N ILE A 79 -6.69 10.09 2.46
CA ILE A 79 -6.61 10.21 3.93
C ILE A 79 -5.65 9.16 4.50
N ALA A 80 -5.75 7.92 4.01
CA ALA A 80 -4.87 6.83 4.43
C ALA A 80 -3.40 7.10 4.03
N VAL A 81 -3.17 7.61 2.81
CA VAL A 81 -1.83 7.99 2.34
C VAL A 81 -1.23 9.08 3.22
N GLU A 82 -1.97 10.16 3.48
CA GLU A 82 -1.48 11.27 4.30
C GLU A 82 -1.09 10.80 5.70
N ALA A 83 -1.96 10.02 6.37
CA ALA A 83 -1.70 9.50 7.70
C ALA A 83 -0.43 8.63 7.75
N VAL A 84 -0.25 7.73 6.76
CA VAL A 84 0.90 6.84 6.69
C VAL A 84 2.18 7.62 6.42
N GLU A 85 2.17 8.54 5.47
CA GLU A 85 3.36 9.34 5.12
C GLU A 85 3.81 10.23 6.29
N GLN A 86 2.88 10.90 6.97
CA GLN A 86 3.19 11.71 8.15
C GLN A 86 3.80 10.86 9.28
N PHE A 87 3.21 9.68 9.54
CA PHE A 87 3.72 8.80 10.58
C PHE A 87 5.11 8.24 10.25
N VAL A 88 5.33 7.83 9.00
CA VAL A 88 6.63 7.33 8.53
C VAL A 88 7.68 8.43 8.55
N ALA A 89 7.33 9.65 8.15
CA ALA A 89 8.20 10.82 8.25
C ALA A 89 8.60 11.09 9.70
N TYR A 90 7.64 11.07 10.64
CA TYR A 90 7.91 11.18 12.07
C TYR A 90 8.88 10.10 12.57
N LEU A 91 8.64 8.83 12.23
CA LEU A 91 9.55 7.74 12.61
C LEU A 91 10.97 7.94 12.10
N ARG A 92 11.15 8.45 10.87
CA ARG A 92 12.48 8.77 10.32
C ARG A 92 13.20 9.85 11.15
N THR A 93 12.47 10.82 11.70
CA THR A 93 13.08 11.84 12.58
C THR A 93 13.52 11.29 13.92
N LYS A 94 12.80 10.31 14.48
CA LYS A 94 13.12 9.68 15.78
C LYS A 94 14.16 8.57 15.68
N ASN A 95 14.33 8.00 14.49
CA ASN A 95 15.27 6.92 14.22
C ASN A 95 16.66 7.40 13.76
N ARG A 96 16.87 8.72 13.65
CA ARG A 96 18.21 9.32 13.56
C ARG A 96 18.94 9.17 14.89
#